data_AF-A0A7S1UUU8-F1
#
_entry.id   AF-A0A7S1UUU8-F1
#
_cell.length_a   1.000
_cell.length_b   1.000
_cell.length_c   1.000
_cell.angle_alpha   90.00
_cell.angle_beta   90.00
_cell.angle_gamma   90.00
#
_symmetry.space_group_name_H-M   'P 1'
#
loop_
_entity.id
_entity.type
_entity.pdbx_description
1 polymer ?
#
loop_
_entity_poly.entity_id
_entity_poly.type
_entity_poly.pdbx_seq_one_letter_code
_entity_poly.pdbx_strand_id
1 'polypeptide(L)'
;CTPKYGSSGSLAPAVVRMQLAGTESFQIRLQNPGDGEATGNRDVHCMVMEEGVWVLPDGVHYAEAKTYTSTRTDENGGSNLLGESQVLENSAASYTVVLGQVMTFNDAGWSVFWSRGSSRGAPATSTNFRPGKHVGEDVSSPTRVPETVGYIAMQAFSGSVAGIKMESKRGGDTVRGY
;
A
#
# COMPACT_ATOMS: atom_id res chain seq x y z
N CYS A 1 2.76 -2.00 -5.72
CA CYS A 1 3.67 -1.76 -6.85
C CYS A 1 4.25 -0.35 -6.70
N THR A 2 5.51 -0.13 -7.08
CA THR A 2 6.19 1.16 -6.87
C THR A 2 6.96 1.55 -8.14
N PRO A 3 6.81 2.79 -8.63
CA PRO A 3 7.57 3.26 -9.79
C PRO A 3 9.01 3.55 -9.39
N LYS A 4 9.96 3.20 -10.25
CA LYS A 4 11.38 3.53 -10.08
C LYS A 4 11.64 4.90 -10.70
N TYR A 5 12.13 5.82 -9.87
CA TYR A 5 12.65 7.10 -10.33
C TYR A 5 14.16 6.99 -10.58
N GLY A 6 14.60 7.44 -11.75
CA GLY A 6 16.02 7.60 -12.05
C GLY A 6 16.61 8.85 -11.39
N SER A 7 17.93 9.00 -11.47
CA SER A 7 18.67 10.16 -10.95
C SER A 7 18.62 11.40 -11.84
N SER A 8 18.09 11.30 -13.06
CA SER A 8 17.93 12.42 -14.00
C SER A 8 16.51 13.01 -13.92
N GLY A 9 16.38 14.17 -13.29
CA GLY A 9 15.11 14.80 -12.88
C GLY A 9 14.22 15.36 -14.00
N SER A 10 13.69 14.52 -14.89
CA SER A 10 12.73 14.93 -15.93
C SER A 10 11.39 14.18 -15.88
N LEU A 11 11.24 13.23 -14.95
CA LEU A 11 10.04 12.41 -14.86
C LEU A 11 8.97 13.10 -13.99
N ALA A 12 7.78 13.30 -14.55
CA ALA A 12 6.64 13.81 -13.80
C ALA A 12 6.33 12.95 -12.56
N PRO A 13 5.76 13.48 -11.48
CA PRO A 13 5.26 12.65 -10.38
C PRO A 13 4.24 11.62 -10.88
N ALA A 14 4.23 10.43 -10.30
CA ALA A 14 3.37 9.34 -10.71
C ALA A 14 3.09 8.42 -9.53
N VAL A 15 1.83 8.11 -9.30
CA VAL A 15 1.38 7.06 -8.40
C VAL A 15 1.01 5.85 -9.24
N VAL A 16 1.35 4.66 -8.75
CA VAL A 16 0.90 3.42 -9.39
C VAL A 16 -0.47 3.09 -8.83
N ARG A 17 -1.42 2.78 -9.72
CA ARG A 17 -2.71 2.15 -9.39
C ARG A 17 -2.79 0.82 -10.12
N MET A 18 -3.42 -0.16 -9.51
CA MET A 18 -3.72 -1.43 -10.18
C MET A 18 -5.18 -1.41 -10.66
N GLN A 19 -5.48 -2.18 -11.69
CA GLN A 19 -6.83 -2.40 -12.23
C GLN A 19 -6.94 -3.81 -12.78
N LEU A 20 -8.17 -4.29 -12.97
CA LEU A 20 -8.45 -5.58 -13.61
C LEU A 20 -7.60 -6.74 -13.03
N ALA A 21 -7.45 -6.77 -11.71
CA ALA A 21 -6.77 -7.86 -11.03
C ALA A 21 -7.64 -9.13 -11.12
N GLY A 22 -7.27 -10.03 -12.02
CA GLY A 22 -7.83 -11.36 -12.13
C GLY A 22 -6.93 -12.41 -11.48
N THR A 23 -7.23 -13.69 -11.74
CA THR A 23 -6.49 -14.83 -11.18
C THR A 23 -5.09 -15.02 -11.77
N GLU A 24 -4.82 -14.49 -12.96
CA GLU A 24 -3.54 -14.71 -13.68
C GLU A 24 -2.82 -13.43 -14.09
N SER A 25 -3.53 -12.30 -14.08
CA SER A 25 -2.97 -11.03 -14.53
C SER A 25 -3.64 -9.85 -13.85
N PHE A 26 -2.95 -8.73 -13.86
CA PHE A 26 -3.46 -7.44 -13.47
C PHE A 26 -2.89 -6.38 -14.41
N GLN A 27 -3.58 -5.26 -14.49
CA GLN A 27 -3.10 -4.08 -15.18
C GLN A 27 -2.59 -3.06 -14.16
N ILE A 28 -1.62 -2.26 -14.57
CA ILE A 28 -1.15 -1.11 -13.80
C ILE A 28 -1.34 0.16 -14.61
N ARG A 29 -1.62 1.25 -13.89
CA ARG A 29 -1.71 2.61 -14.41
C ARG A 29 -0.73 3.48 -13.65
N LEU A 30 0.01 4.31 -14.38
CA LEU A 30 0.71 5.45 -13.81
C LEU A 30 -0.22 6.66 -13.89
N GLN A 31 -0.50 7.28 -12.74
CA GLN A 31 -1.34 8.47 -12.66
C GLN A 31 -0.53 9.62 -12.06
N ASN A 32 -0.52 10.77 -12.71
CA ASN A 32 0.07 11.97 -12.14
C ASN A 32 -0.88 12.53 -11.06
N PRO A 33 -0.39 12.84 -9.85
CA PRO A 33 -1.20 13.40 -8.77
C PRO A 33 -1.52 14.90 -8.91
N GLY A 34 -1.03 15.58 -9.94
CA GLY A 34 -1.28 17.01 -10.21
C GLY A 34 -2.07 17.24 -11.49
N ASP A 35 -3.01 16.33 -11.80
CA ASP A 35 -3.92 16.38 -12.96
C ASP A 35 -3.26 16.43 -14.35
N GLY A 36 -1.94 16.20 -14.42
CA GLY A 36 -1.20 16.05 -15.67
C GLY A 36 -1.12 14.61 -16.18
N GLU A 37 -0.31 14.40 -17.20
CA GLU A 37 0.05 13.05 -17.67
C GLU A 37 1.31 12.54 -16.94
N ALA A 38 1.33 11.25 -16.60
CA ALA A 38 2.53 10.59 -16.09
C ALA A 38 3.50 10.32 -17.26
N THR A 39 4.22 11.36 -17.69
CA THR A 39 5.10 11.27 -18.86
C THR A 39 6.37 10.44 -18.61
N GLY A 40 6.87 9.82 -19.68
CA GLY A 40 8.10 9.02 -19.70
C GLY A 40 7.94 7.55 -19.28
N ASN A 41 8.77 6.68 -19.85
CA ASN A 41 8.81 5.26 -19.49
C ASN A 41 9.40 5.05 -18.10
N ARG A 42 8.84 4.11 -17.33
CA ARG A 42 9.29 3.79 -15.97
C ARG A 42 9.27 2.29 -15.73
N ASP A 43 10.28 1.80 -15.05
CA ASP A 43 10.20 0.48 -14.43
C ASP A 43 9.23 0.56 -13.24
N VAL A 44 8.38 -0.46 -13.10
CA VAL A 44 7.49 -0.61 -11.94
C VAL A 44 7.79 -1.94 -11.27
N HIS A 45 8.12 -1.89 -9.99
CA HIS A 45 8.36 -3.09 -9.18
C HIS A 45 7.06 -3.48 -8.48
N CYS A 46 6.64 -4.73 -8.66
CA CYS A 46 5.44 -5.29 -8.04
C CYS A 46 5.80 -6.51 -7.21
N MET A 47 5.12 -6.64 -6.06
CA MET A 47 5.04 -7.87 -5.29
C MET A 47 3.59 -8.34 -5.38
N VAL A 48 3.39 -9.62 -5.62
CA VAL A 48 2.08 -10.26 -5.76
C VAL A 48 2.02 -11.40 -4.75
N MET A 49 0.89 -11.51 -4.07
CA MET A 49 0.65 -12.54 -3.08
C MET A 49 -0.83 -12.88 -3.10
N GLU A 50 -1.13 -14.18 -3.13
CA GLU A 50 -2.50 -14.68 -3.01
C GLU A 50 -3.09 -14.31 -1.65
N GLU A 51 -4.38 -13.98 -1.62
CA GLU A 51 -5.08 -13.66 -0.38
C GLU A 51 -5.04 -14.83 0.61
N GLY A 52 -4.74 -14.54 1.88
CA GLY A 52 -4.65 -15.51 2.96
C GLY A 52 -3.44 -15.30 3.89
N VAL A 53 -3.30 -16.21 4.86
CA VAL A 53 -2.17 -16.28 5.80
C VAL A 53 -1.17 -17.31 5.32
N TRP A 54 0.09 -16.89 5.19
CA TRP A 54 1.18 -17.69 4.64
C TRP A 54 2.33 -17.78 5.62
N VAL A 55 2.91 -18.99 5.74
CA VAL A 55 4.19 -19.21 6.41
C VAL A 55 5.30 -18.92 5.42
N LEU A 56 6.23 -18.05 5.80
CA LEU A 56 7.40 -17.72 5.00
C LEU A 56 8.39 -18.91 4.96
N PRO A 57 9.33 -18.95 4.00
CA PRO A 57 10.16 -20.13 3.75
C PRO A 57 11.05 -20.61 4.91
N ASP A 58 11.22 -19.81 5.96
CA ASP A 58 11.92 -20.23 7.18
C ASP A 58 11.06 -21.06 8.15
N GLY A 59 9.77 -21.22 7.85
CA GLY A 59 8.83 -22.01 8.66
C GLY A 59 8.38 -21.35 9.96
N VAL A 60 8.83 -20.12 10.24
CA VAL A 60 8.60 -19.45 11.53
C VAL A 60 7.89 -18.12 11.36
N HIS A 61 8.19 -17.37 10.31
CA HIS A 61 7.60 -16.06 10.07
C HIS A 61 6.37 -16.14 9.17
N TYR A 62 5.48 -15.17 9.28
CA TYR A 62 4.22 -15.10 8.58
C TYR A 62 4.08 -13.85 7.72
N ALA A 63 3.32 -13.98 6.64
CA ALA A 63 2.78 -12.89 5.86
C ALA A 63 1.29 -13.11 5.63
N GLU A 64 0.51 -12.02 5.59
CA GLU A 64 -0.92 -12.05 5.36
C GLU A 64 -1.27 -11.04 4.27
N ALA A 65 -1.97 -11.50 3.24
CA ALA A 65 -2.45 -10.67 2.15
C ALA A 65 -3.96 -10.66 2.14
N LYS A 66 -4.56 -9.49 1.89
CA LYS A 66 -6.01 -9.35 1.81
C LYS A 66 -6.41 -8.16 0.94
N THR A 67 -7.57 -8.29 0.30
CA THR A 67 -8.26 -7.20 -0.36
C THR A 67 -9.52 -6.79 0.40
N TYR A 68 -9.87 -5.50 0.36
CA TYR A 68 -11.13 -5.00 0.89
C TYR A 68 -11.61 -3.80 0.07
N THR A 69 -12.91 -3.52 0.11
CA THR A 69 -13.47 -2.28 -0.45
C THR A 69 -13.27 -1.15 0.56
N SER A 70 -12.40 -0.20 0.21
CA SER A 70 -12.20 1.03 0.97
C SER A 70 -13.21 2.08 0.53
N THR A 71 -14.08 2.47 1.46
CA THR A 71 -15.14 3.47 1.23
C THR A 71 -14.72 4.87 1.66
N ARG A 72 -13.60 4.99 2.38
CA ARG A 72 -13.06 6.25 2.89
C ARG A 72 -11.87 6.69 2.05
N THR A 73 -11.73 7.99 1.85
CA THR A 73 -10.49 8.60 1.33
C THR A 73 -10.07 9.68 2.30
N ASP A 74 -8.87 9.58 2.83
CA ASP A 74 -8.33 10.54 3.79
C ASP A 74 -7.62 11.71 3.07
N GLU A 75 -7.61 12.89 3.67
CA GLU A 75 -7.03 14.13 3.12
C GLU A 75 -6.41 15.02 4.24
N ASN A 76 -5.82 16.17 3.86
CA ASN A 76 -5.25 17.17 4.78
C ASN A 76 -6.30 17.71 5.77
N GLY A 77 -5.85 18.12 6.96
CA GLY A 77 -6.66 18.95 7.87
C GLY A 77 -6.79 18.49 9.32
N GLY A 78 -5.90 17.63 9.83
CA GLY A 78 -5.90 17.21 11.24
C GLY A 78 -6.88 16.06 11.54
N SER A 79 -6.55 15.22 12.54
CA SER A 79 -7.32 14.05 13.04
C SER A 79 -7.91 13.02 12.04
N ASN A 80 -7.82 13.26 10.72
CA ASN A 80 -8.61 12.62 9.67
C ASN A 80 -7.84 11.59 8.84
N LEU A 81 -6.59 11.28 9.19
CA LEU A 81 -5.95 10.03 8.78
C LEU A 81 -6.55 8.89 9.59
N LEU A 82 -7.78 8.52 9.23
CA LEU A 82 -8.55 7.55 9.99
C LEU A 82 -8.23 6.14 9.52
N GLY A 83 -8.15 5.94 8.20
CA GLY A 83 -8.12 4.62 7.59
C GLY A 83 -9.40 3.85 7.88
N GLU A 84 -9.42 2.58 7.52
CA GLU A 84 -10.53 1.66 7.79
C GLU A 84 -10.00 0.48 8.60
N SER A 85 -10.68 0.13 9.69
CA SER A 85 -10.23 -0.92 10.58
C SER A 85 -10.26 -2.26 9.86
N GLN A 86 -9.12 -2.94 9.84
CA GLN A 86 -8.98 -4.32 9.36
C GLN A 86 -8.46 -5.19 10.51
N VAL A 87 -8.82 -6.47 10.47
CA VAL A 87 -8.34 -7.48 11.42
C VAL A 87 -7.39 -8.38 10.66
N LEU A 88 -6.19 -8.58 11.19
CA LEU A 88 -5.28 -9.60 10.68
C LEU A 88 -5.63 -10.93 11.33
N GLU A 89 -5.76 -11.97 10.50
CA GLU A 89 -6.24 -13.28 10.90
C GLU A 89 -5.29 -13.99 11.86
N ASN A 90 -3.97 -13.86 11.65
CA ASN A 90 -3.00 -14.38 12.61
C ASN A 90 -2.80 -13.42 13.78
N SER A 91 -3.65 -13.57 14.80
CA SER A 91 -3.65 -12.69 15.97
C SER A 91 -2.36 -12.72 16.79
N ALA A 92 -1.58 -13.80 16.70
CA ALA A 92 -0.33 -13.99 17.42
C ALA A 92 0.89 -13.35 16.71
N ALA A 93 0.76 -13.01 15.42
CA ALA A 93 1.84 -12.42 14.65
C ALA A 93 2.00 -10.92 14.92
N SER A 94 3.26 -10.49 15.05
CA SER A 94 3.63 -9.06 15.10
C SER A 94 4.14 -8.63 13.73
N TYR A 95 3.23 -8.07 12.93
CA TYR A 95 3.54 -7.61 11.58
C TYR A 95 4.36 -6.32 11.64
N THR A 96 5.48 -6.34 10.93
CA THR A 96 6.50 -5.29 11.02
C THR A 96 6.50 -4.38 9.80
N VAL A 97 6.11 -4.92 8.65
CA VAL A 97 6.06 -4.21 7.38
C VAL A 97 4.68 -4.41 6.77
N VAL A 98 4.10 -3.32 6.25
CA VAL A 98 2.85 -3.34 5.50
C VAL A 98 3.13 -2.72 4.14
N LEU A 99 2.93 -3.51 3.09
CA LEU A 99 2.89 -3.05 1.71
C LEU A 99 1.44 -2.97 1.28
N GLY A 100 1.06 -2.00 0.46
CA GLY A 100 -0.31 -1.93 -0.03
C GLY A 100 -0.46 -1.14 -1.30
N GLN A 101 -1.65 -1.25 -1.87
CA GLN A 101 -1.95 -0.78 -3.22
C GLN A 101 -3.43 -0.42 -3.34
N VAL A 102 -3.73 0.73 -3.95
CA VAL A 102 -5.07 0.99 -4.50
C VAL A 102 -5.19 0.18 -5.79
N MET A 103 -6.11 -0.79 -5.79
CA MET A 103 -6.23 -1.86 -6.78
C MET A 103 -7.34 -1.67 -7.82
N THR A 104 -8.00 -0.52 -7.79
CA THR A 104 -8.96 -0.10 -8.81
C THR A 104 -8.76 1.37 -9.21
N PHE A 105 -9.50 1.79 -10.22
CA PHE A 105 -9.61 3.17 -10.73
C PHE A 105 -11.08 3.53 -10.91
N ASN A 106 -11.85 3.39 -9.83
CA ASN A 106 -13.27 3.74 -9.85
C ASN A 106 -13.45 5.27 -9.73
N ASP A 107 -12.57 5.90 -8.96
CA ASP A 107 -12.39 7.34 -8.81
C ASP A 107 -11.36 7.84 -9.84
N ALA A 108 -11.76 8.82 -10.64
CA ALA A 108 -10.86 9.46 -11.60
C ALA A 108 -9.73 10.23 -10.90
N GLY A 109 -9.98 10.75 -9.70
CA GLY A 109 -8.98 11.38 -8.85
C GLY A 109 -7.94 10.38 -8.34
N TRP A 110 -6.70 10.82 -8.27
CA TRP A 110 -5.60 9.98 -7.77
C TRP A 110 -5.77 9.71 -6.27
N SER A 111 -5.30 8.56 -5.80
CA SER A 111 -5.14 8.29 -4.37
C SER A 111 -4.02 7.27 -4.18
N VAL A 112 -3.42 7.24 -3.00
CA VAL A 112 -2.36 6.30 -2.66
C VAL A 112 -2.67 5.55 -1.37
N PHE A 113 -2.19 4.32 -1.30
CA PHE A 113 -2.31 3.51 -0.10
C PHE A 113 -1.50 4.13 1.05
N TRP A 114 -2.06 4.05 2.26
CA TRP A 114 -1.33 4.26 3.49
C TRP A 114 -1.85 3.32 4.58
N SER A 115 -1.10 3.20 5.68
CA SER A 115 -1.60 2.47 6.85
C SER A 115 -1.00 2.96 8.15
N ARG A 116 -1.66 2.62 9.25
CA ARG A 116 -1.15 2.82 10.62
C ARG A 116 -1.64 1.75 11.58
N GLY A 117 -1.04 1.73 12.76
CA GLY A 117 -1.53 1.01 13.92
C GLY A 117 -2.58 1.80 14.73
N SER A 118 -2.48 1.71 16.05
CA SER A 118 -3.35 2.45 16.99
C SER A 118 -3.09 3.96 16.97
N SER A 119 -1.88 4.38 16.63
CA SER A 119 -1.45 5.78 16.49
C SER A 119 -0.51 5.91 15.28
N ARG A 120 -0.14 7.16 14.92
CA ARG A 120 0.76 7.43 13.78
C ARG A 120 2.13 6.75 13.91
N GLY A 121 2.68 6.67 15.12
CA GLY A 121 3.97 6.03 15.39
C GLY A 121 3.87 4.54 15.78
N ALA A 122 2.66 4.00 15.89
CA ALA A 122 2.46 2.60 16.25
C ALA A 122 2.42 1.74 14.99
N PRO A 123 3.18 0.64 14.93
CA PRO A 123 3.05 -0.33 13.84
C PRO A 123 1.67 -0.98 13.85
N ALA A 124 1.28 -1.54 12.72
CA ALA A 124 0.08 -2.36 12.61
C ALA A 124 0.18 -3.59 13.52
N THR A 125 -0.90 -3.90 14.22
CA THR A 125 -1.07 -5.18 14.92
C THR A 125 -2.33 -5.86 14.45
N SER A 126 -2.52 -7.13 14.81
CA SER A 126 -3.71 -7.90 14.43
C SER A 126 -5.04 -7.24 14.82
N THR A 127 -5.06 -6.47 15.90
CA THR A 127 -6.25 -5.77 16.41
C THR A 127 -6.21 -4.26 16.23
N ASN A 128 -5.06 -3.71 15.84
CA ASN A 128 -4.89 -2.30 15.57
C ASN A 128 -4.20 -2.14 14.22
N PHE A 129 -4.97 -2.35 13.16
CA PHE A 129 -4.53 -2.12 11.79
C PHE A 129 -5.56 -1.29 11.04
N ARG A 130 -5.13 -0.14 10.53
CA ARG A 130 -5.96 0.80 9.78
C ARG A 130 -5.29 1.16 8.46
N PRO A 131 -5.36 0.28 7.44
CA PRO A 131 -5.03 0.65 6.07
C PRO A 131 -6.06 1.64 5.53
N GLY A 132 -5.71 2.34 4.46
CA GLY A 132 -6.62 3.25 3.77
C GLY A 132 -6.02 3.78 2.48
N LYS A 133 -6.73 4.73 1.88
CA LYS A 133 -6.26 5.54 0.75
C LYS A 133 -6.33 7.01 1.09
N HIS A 134 -5.35 7.79 0.63
CA HIS A 134 -5.33 9.24 0.85
C HIS A 134 -4.91 10.02 -0.39
N VAL A 135 -5.21 11.32 -0.37
CA VAL A 135 -4.95 12.27 -1.47
C VAL A 135 -4.01 13.42 -1.05
N GLY A 136 -3.40 13.29 0.11
CA GLY A 136 -2.53 14.34 0.66
C GLY A 136 -3.31 15.63 0.88
N GLU A 137 -2.84 16.74 0.31
CA GLU A 137 -3.47 18.07 0.42
C GLU A 137 -4.51 18.38 -0.66
N ASP A 138 -4.77 17.44 -1.57
CA ASP A 138 -5.78 17.60 -2.60
C ASP A 138 -7.19 17.48 -2.02
N VAL A 139 -7.79 18.61 -1.68
CA VAL A 139 -9.17 18.72 -1.17
C VAL A 139 -10.17 19.11 -2.27
N SER A 140 -9.77 18.99 -3.54
CA SER A 140 -10.55 19.51 -4.68
C SER A 140 -11.86 18.78 -4.92
N SER A 141 -11.98 17.51 -4.47
CA SER A 141 -13.20 16.71 -4.60
C SER A 141 -13.68 16.20 -3.23
N PRO A 142 -14.79 16.75 -2.70
CA PRO A 142 -15.34 16.30 -1.41
C PRO A 142 -16.00 14.93 -1.49
N THR A 143 -16.25 14.40 -2.71
CA THR A 143 -16.85 13.09 -2.91
C THR A 143 -15.87 12.20 -3.63
N ARG A 144 -15.42 11.13 -2.95
CA ARG A 144 -14.49 10.14 -3.48
C ARG A 144 -15.20 8.80 -3.64
N VAL A 145 -14.91 8.09 -4.71
CA VAL A 145 -15.55 6.80 -5.02
C VAL A 145 -14.83 5.67 -4.26
N PRO A 146 -15.55 4.64 -3.77
CA PRO A 146 -14.93 3.47 -3.17
C PRO A 146 -13.95 2.77 -4.12
N GLU A 147 -12.85 2.27 -3.56
CA GLU A 147 -11.81 1.54 -4.30
C GLU A 147 -11.53 0.22 -3.62
N THR A 148 -11.15 -0.81 -4.40
CA THR A 148 -10.51 -1.98 -3.82
C THR A 148 -9.10 -1.60 -3.37
N VAL A 149 -8.76 -1.92 -2.14
CA VAL A 149 -7.43 -1.75 -1.57
C VAL A 149 -6.91 -3.12 -1.18
N GLY A 150 -5.69 -3.42 -1.61
CA GLY A 150 -4.95 -4.62 -1.20
C GLY A 150 -3.81 -4.28 -0.28
N TYR A 151 -3.52 -5.15 0.69
CA TYR A 151 -2.33 -5.06 1.52
C TYR A 151 -1.66 -6.43 1.69
N ILE A 152 -0.35 -6.39 1.95
CA ILE A 152 0.48 -7.49 2.43
C ILE A 152 1.11 -7.03 3.74
N ALA A 153 0.69 -7.62 4.85
CA ALA A 153 1.31 -7.45 6.16
C ALA A 153 2.30 -8.59 6.38
N MET A 154 3.55 -8.30 6.71
CA MET A 154 4.59 -9.31 6.90
C MET A 154 5.42 -9.07 8.16
N GLN A 155 5.83 -10.15 8.81
CA GLN A 155 6.83 -10.09 9.88
C GLN A 155 8.20 -9.74 9.30
N ALA A 156 9.10 -9.24 10.16
CA ALA A 156 10.49 -9.04 9.77
C ALA A 156 11.11 -10.40 9.38
N PHE A 157 11.70 -10.45 8.20
CA PHE A 157 12.18 -11.66 7.56
C PHE A 157 13.41 -11.36 6.72
N SER A 158 14.37 -12.28 6.71
CA SER A 158 15.49 -12.27 5.77
C SER A 158 15.65 -13.67 5.19
N GLY A 159 15.61 -13.78 3.87
CA GLY A 159 15.69 -15.06 3.19
C GLY A 159 15.32 -14.95 1.71
N SER A 160 14.90 -16.06 1.11
CA SER A 160 14.51 -16.10 -0.30
C SER A 160 13.08 -16.61 -0.45
N VAL A 161 12.25 -15.88 -1.20
CA VAL A 161 10.90 -16.32 -1.61
C VAL A 161 10.91 -16.48 -3.12
N ALA A 162 10.54 -17.66 -3.63
CA ALA A 162 10.56 -17.98 -5.05
C ALA A 162 11.90 -17.64 -5.76
N GLY A 163 13.03 -17.82 -5.07
CA GLY A 163 14.37 -17.51 -5.60
C GLY A 163 14.78 -16.04 -5.52
N ILE A 164 13.91 -15.14 -5.07
CA ILE A 164 14.20 -13.71 -4.87
C ILE A 164 14.62 -13.50 -3.41
N LYS A 165 15.81 -12.93 -3.20
CA LYS A 165 16.25 -12.50 -1.87
C LYS A 165 15.40 -11.33 -1.39
N MET A 166 14.86 -11.46 -0.20
CA MET A 166 14.00 -10.47 0.44
C MET A 166 14.51 -10.20 1.85
N GLU A 167 14.53 -8.93 2.22
CA GLU A 167 14.74 -8.48 3.59
C GLU A 167 13.62 -7.51 3.97
N SER A 168 13.03 -7.72 5.13
CA SER A 168 12.02 -6.85 5.73
C SER A 168 12.39 -6.63 7.19
N LYS A 169 12.42 -5.37 7.59
CA LYS A 169 12.82 -4.96 8.95
C LYS A 169 12.15 -3.64 9.30
N ARG A 170 11.91 -3.43 10.59
CA ARG A 170 11.56 -2.10 11.09
C ARG A 170 12.81 -1.25 11.20
N GLY A 171 12.87 -0.18 10.41
CA GLY A 171 13.81 0.93 10.65
C GLY A 171 13.29 1.88 11.72
N GLY A 172 14.16 2.78 12.19
CA GLY A 172 13.68 4.01 12.83
C GLY A 172 12.98 4.91 11.82
N ASP A 173 12.28 5.93 12.30
CA ASP A 173 11.60 6.89 11.43
C ASP A 173 12.64 7.62 10.56
N THR A 174 12.55 7.44 9.23
CA THR A 174 13.45 8.08 8.26
C THR A 174 12.81 9.28 7.57
N VAL A 175 11.48 9.36 7.58
CA VAL A 175 10.70 10.48 7.08
C VAL A 175 9.67 10.82 8.16
N ARG A 176 9.68 12.07 8.63
CA ARG A 176 8.63 12.57 9.52
C ARG A 176 7.39 12.83 8.66
N GLY A 177 6.45 11.89 8.65
CA GLY A 177 5.07 12.19 8.23
C GLY A 177 4.41 13.15 9.22
N TYR A 178 3.44 13.94 8.74
CA TYR A 178 2.57 14.76 9.61
C TYR A 178 1.76 13.89 10.57
#